data_AF-A0A1S2LYY6-F1
#
_entry.id   AF-A0A1S2LYY6-F1
#
_cell.length_a   1.000
_cell.length_b   1.000
_cell.length_c   1.000
_cell.angle_alpha   90.00
_cell.angle_beta   90.00
_cell.angle_gamma   90.00
#
_symmetry.space_group_name_H-M   'P 1'
#
loop_
_entity.id
_entity.type
_entity.pdbx_description
1 polymer ?
#
loop_
_entity_poly.entity_id
_entity_poly.type
_entity_poly.pdbx_seq_one_letter_code
_entity_poly.pdbx_strand_id
1 'polypeptide(L)'
;MKKRLTISFIPIFLLLLTNCSTNKEVSINYPFLQKKDENITILFSDELFINEEGKYYDALLDIKRRYPDKLRSLNIIDSSDRVLVTHYEITEFPTLIILHNDDIKIRVAGALKKHEILQTLEQELLN
;
A
#
# COMPACT_ATOMS: atom_id res chain seq x y z
N MET A 1 -52.44 -45.19 2.35
CA MET A 1 -51.85 -44.43 1.21
C MET A 1 -51.98 -42.93 1.46
N LYS A 2 -50.92 -42.26 1.95
CA LYS A 2 -50.69 -40.82 1.77
C LYS A 2 -49.18 -40.61 1.70
N LYS A 3 -48.66 -40.41 0.49
CA LYS A 3 -47.27 -40.04 0.22
C LYS A 3 -47.00 -38.68 0.86
N ARG A 4 -45.92 -38.51 1.61
CA ARG A 4 -45.35 -37.18 1.86
C ARG A 4 -43.86 -37.23 1.57
N LEU A 5 -43.56 -36.52 0.50
CA LEU A 5 -42.31 -36.35 -0.22
C LEU A 5 -41.26 -35.72 0.72
N THR A 6 -40.13 -36.39 0.86
CA THR A 6 -38.90 -35.86 1.47
C THR A 6 -38.37 -34.68 0.65
N ILE A 7 -38.11 -33.54 1.29
CA ILE A 7 -37.32 -32.45 0.70
C ILE A 7 -36.23 -32.08 1.71
N SER A 8 -35.04 -32.61 1.46
CA SER A 8 -33.80 -32.25 2.14
C SER A 8 -33.38 -30.86 1.68
N PHE A 9 -33.55 -29.85 2.53
CA PHE A 9 -33.02 -28.50 2.30
C PHE A 9 -31.54 -28.48 2.73
N ILE A 10 -30.64 -28.74 1.78
CA ILE A 10 -29.22 -28.38 1.91
C ILE A 10 -29.08 -26.96 1.36
N PRO A 11 -28.75 -25.94 2.17
CA PRO A 11 -28.43 -24.62 1.64
C PRO A 11 -27.02 -24.65 1.04
N ILE A 12 -26.94 -24.64 -0.30
CA ILE A 12 -25.74 -24.52 -1.14
C ILE A 12 -25.15 -23.08 -1.15
N PHE A 13 -25.34 -22.32 -0.08
CA PHE A 13 -25.06 -20.88 -0.06
C PHE A 13 -23.58 -20.49 0.18
N LEU A 14 -22.61 -21.37 -0.08
CA LEU A 14 -21.23 -21.17 0.41
C LEU A 14 -20.12 -20.98 -0.63
N LEU A 15 -20.40 -20.80 -1.94
CA LEU A 15 -19.32 -20.85 -2.94
C LEU A 15 -19.29 -19.72 -3.99
N LEU A 16 -19.71 -18.50 -3.64
CA LEU A 16 -19.39 -17.32 -4.45
C LEU A 16 -18.35 -16.41 -3.78
N LEU A 17 -17.29 -16.99 -3.23
CA LEU A 17 -16.05 -16.25 -3.00
C LEU A 17 -15.34 -16.11 -4.35
N THR A 18 -15.79 -15.17 -5.16
CA THR A 18 -15.06 -14.76 -6.37
C THR A 18 -13.71 -14.19 -5.95
N ASN A 19 -12.65 -14.91 -6.30
CA ASN A 19 -11.27 -14.50 -6.02
C ASN A 19 -10.99 -13.20 -6.80
N CYS A 20 -10.92 -12.07 -6.11
CA CYS A 20 -10.70 -10.77 -6.73
C CYS A 20 -9.24 -10.69 -7.21
N SER A 21 -8.98 -10.82 -8.52
CA SER A 21 -7.65 -10.71 -9.11
C SER A 21 -7.21 -9.25 -9.31
N THR A 22 -7.46 -8.37 -8.33
CA THR A 22 -7.22 -6.92 -8.40
C THR A 22 -5.74 -6.59 -8.65
N ASN A 23 -4.82 -7.36 -8.09
CA ASN A 23 -3.39 -7.06 -8.16
C ASN A 23 -2.86 -7.05 -9.61
N LYS A 24 -3.33 -7.95 -10.47
CA LYS A 24 -2.86 -8.02 -11.87
C LYS A 24 -3.28 -6.80 -12.69
N GLU A 25 -4.47 -6.26 -12.45
CA GLU A 25 -4.99 -5.10 -13.17
C GLU A 25 -4.28 -3.81 -12.72
N VAL A 26 -4.00 -3.69 -11.43
CA VAL A 26 -3.23 -2.56 -10.88
C VAL A 26 -1.80 -2.56 -11.43
N SER A 27 -1.07 -3.68 -11.42
CA SER A 27 0.30 -3.72 -11.94
C SER A 27 0.40 -3.34 -13.43
N ILE A 28 -0.63 -3.58 -14.24
CA ILE A 28 -0.67 -3.19 -15.66
C ILE A 28 -0.77 -1.66 -15.80
N ASN A 29 -1.63 -1.03 -15.01
CA ASN A 29 -1.86 0.42 -15.06
C ASN A 29 -0.73 1.21 -14.38
N TYR A 30 0.04 0.58 -13.48
CA TYR A 30 1.15 1.19 -12.74
C TYR A 30 2.46 0.40 -12.95
N PRO A 31 3.18 0.63 -14.07
CA PRO A 31 4.38 -0.14 -14.42
C PRO A 31 5.49 -0.12 -13.37
N PHE A 32 5.56 0.92 -12.53
CA PHE A 32 6.54 1.01 -11.45
C PHE A 32 6.36 -0.08 -10.39
N LEU A 33 5.17 -0.66 -10.27
CA LEU A 33 4.88 -1.80 -9.38
C LEU A 33 5.49 -3.12 -9.88
N GLN A 34 5.86 -3.22 -11.16
CA GLN A 34 6.39 -4.46 -11.74
C GLN A 34 7.89 -4.67 -11.47
N LYS A 35 8.56 -3.73 -10.77
CA LYS A 35 9.99 -3.82 -10.49
C LYS A 35 10.25 -4.90 -9.44
N LYS A 36 10.80 -6.02 -9.90
CA LYS A 36 11.23 -7.13 -9.03
C LYS A 36 12.56 -6.84 -8.37
N ASP A 37 12.73 -7.35 -7.16
CA ASP A 37 13.96 -7.27 -6.36
C ASP A 37 14.43 -5.84 -6.04
N GLU A 38 13.53 -4.85 -6.14
CA GLU A 38 13.79 -3.46 -5.76
C GLU A 38 12.77 -2.97 -4.74
N ASN A 39 13.21 -2.09 -3.84
CA ASN A 39 12.31 -1.37 -2.95
C ASN A 39 11.59 -0.27 -3.73
N ILE A 40 10.26 -0.33 -3.72
CA ILE A 40 9.39 0.68 -4.34
C ILE A 40 8.82 1.54 -3.23
N THR A 41 9.18 2.83 -3.22
CA THR A 41 8.65 3.78 -2.25
C THR A 41 7.48 4.52 -2.88
N ILE A 42 6.35 4.54 -2.17
CA ILE A 42 5.13 5.21 -2.58
C ILE A 42 4.70 6.16 -1.45
N LEU A 43 4.64 7.45 -1.75
CA LEU A 43 4.08 8.45 -0.85
C LEU A 43 2.69 8.84 -1.36
N PHE A 44 1.66 8.53 -0.58
CA PHE A 44 0.31 9.02 -0.77
C PHE A 44 0.20 10.41 -0.18
N SER A 45 -0.15 11.37 -1.03
CA SER A 45 -0.13 12.81 -0.80
C SER A 45 -1.54 13.38 -0.98
N ASP A 46 -1.83 14.45 -0.24
CA ASP A 46 -3.05 15.24 -0.34
C ASP A 46 -2.70 16.71 -0.04
N GLU A 47 -3.12 17.62 -0.92
CA GLU A 47 -2.81 19.06 -0.85
C GLU A 47 -3.20 19.71 0.49
N LEU A 48 -4.20 19.14 1.19
CA LEU A 48 -4.64 19.62 2.50
C LEU A 48 -3.60 19.38 3.61
N PHE A 49 -2.61 18.51 3.40
CA PHE A 49 -1.63 18.07 4.40
C PHE A 49 -0.18 18.43 4.02
N ILE A 50 0.01 19.47 3.21
CA ILE A 50 1.33 19.86 2.67
C ILE A 50 2.40 20.12 3.76
N ASN A 51 1.98 20.60 4.94
CA ASN A 51 2.89 20.85 6.06
C ASN A 51 3.42 19.54 6.68
N GLU A 52 2.58 18.53 6.74
CA GLU A 52 2.89 17.20 7.24
C GLU A 52 3.76 16.45 6.22
N GLU A 53 3.41 16.56 4.94
CA GLU A 53 4.18 15.96 3.84
C GLU A 53 5.63 16.43 3.79
N GLY A 54 5.89 17.71 4.08
CA GLY A 54 7.25 18.25 4.15
C GLY A 54 8.17 17.40 5.06
N LYS A 55 7.63 16.86 6.15
CA LYS A 55 8.37 16.01 7.10
C LYS A 55 8.72 14.64 6.48
N TYR A 56 7.85 14.10 5.63
CA TYR A 56 8.09 12.85 4.90
C TYR A 56 9.14 13.06 3.80
N TYR A 57 9.06 14.14 3.04
CA TYR A 57 10.07 14.49 2.03
C TYR A 57 11.45 14.64 2.67
N ASP A 58 11.56 15.39 3.77
CA ASP A 58 12.82 15.59 4.49
C ASP A 58 13.41 14.27 5.00
N ALA A 59 12.57 13.37 5.53
CA ALA A 59 13.02 12.06 6.01
C ALA A 59 13.52 11.18 4.86
N LEU A 60 12.77 11.12 3.75
CA LEU A 60 13.16 10.36 2.55
C LEU A 60 14.45 10.89 1.92
N LEU A 61 14.63 12.21 1.86
CA LEU A 61 15.87 12.84 1.39
C LEU A 61 17.06 12.45 2.27
N ASP A 62 16.89 12.42 3.59
CA ASP A 62 17.96 12.02 4.51
C ASP A 62 18.32 10.54 4.40
N ILE A 63 17.36 9.64 4.16
CA ILE A 63 17.65 8.24 3.86
C ILE A 63 18.36 8.13 2.51
N LYS A 64 17.86 8.79 1.46
CA LYS A 64 18.48 8.75 0.13
C LYS A 64 19.92 9.28 0.14
N ARG A 65 20.20 10.31 0.94
CA ARG A 65 21.56 10.86 1.11
C ARG A 65 22.51 9.90 1.82
N ARG A 66 22.03 9.16 2.83
CA ARG A 66 22.87 8.25 3.65
C ARG A 66 22.97 6.84 3.07
N TYR A 67 21.90 6.37 2.43
CA TYR A 67 21.72 5.02 1.91
C TYR A 67 21.09 5.07 0.51
N PRO A 68 21.79 5.64 -0.50
CA PRO A 68 21.24 5.87 -1.83
C PRO A 68 20.70 4.59 -2.51
N ASP A 69 21.30 3.44 -2.21
CA ASP A 69 20.90 2.15 -2.78
C ASP A 69 19.59 1.60 -2.20
N LYS A 70 19.15 2.08 -1.02
CA LYS A 70 17.97 1.56 -0.30
C LYS A 70 16.65 2.18 -0.78
N LEU A 71 16.69 3.37 -1.38
CA LEU A 71 15.53 4.12 -1.90
C LEU A 71 15.73 4.48 -3.38
N ARG A 72 15.71 3.47 -4.26
CA ARG A 72 15.92 3.65 -5.71
C ARG A 72 14.76 4.34 -6.43
N SER A 73 13.54 4.13 -5.97
CA SER A 73 12.35 4.72 -6.58
C SER A 73 11.46 5.37 -5.53
N LEU A 74 10.98 6.57 -5.86
CA LEU A 74 9.99 7.33 -5.11
C LEU A 74 8.86 7.70 -6.09
N ASN A 75 7.66 7.25 -5.79
CA ASN A 75 6.46 7.57 -6.55
C ASN A 75 5.51 8.32 -5.62
N ILE A 76 5.02 9.48 -6.05
CA ILE A 76 4.07 10.29 -5.29
C ILE A 76 2.70 10.08 -5.93
N ILE A 77 1.73 9.68 -5.13
CA ILE A 77 0.37 9.38 -5.55
C ILE A 77 -0.56 10.36 -4.86
N ASP A 78 -1.26 11.15 -5.66
CA ASP A 78 -2.24 12.10 -5.16
C ASP A 78 -3.50 11.38 -4.63
N SER A 79 -4.19 11.98 -3.67
CA SER A 79 -5.41 11.44 -3.06
C SER A 79 -6.57 11.28 -4.06
N SER A 80 -6.50 11.95 -5.21
CA SER A 80 -7.42 11.75 -6.33
C SER A 80 -7.23 10.42 -7.08
N ASP A 81 -6.07 9.75 -6.96
CA ASP A 81 -5.85 8.42 -7.54
C ASP A 81 -6.55 7.35 -6.70
N ARG A 82 -7.86 7.23 -6.92
CA ARG A 82 -8.73 6.29 -6.20
C ARG A 82 -8.33 4.83 -6.38
N VAL A 83 -7.66 4.47 -7.49
CA VAL A 83 -7.29 3.08 -7.75
C VAL A 83 -6.24 2.64 -6.76
N LEU A 84 -5.13 3.38 -6.66
CA LEU A 84 -4.06 3.04 -5.72
C LEU A 84 -4.44 3.32 -4.26
N VAL A 85 -5.17 4.41 -3.99
CA VAL A 85 -5.68 4.72 -2.65
C VAL A 85 -6.57 3.60 -2.11
N THR A 86 -7.47 3.07 -2.94
CA THR A 86 -8.34 1.95 -2.55
C THR A 86 -7.55 0.64 -2.46
N HIS A 87 -6.66 0.38 -3.42
CA HIS A 87 -5.89 -0.85 -3.48
C HIS A 87 -5.01 -1.07 -2.25
N TYR A 88 -4.39 -0.01 -1.73
CA TYR A 88 -3.55 -0.05 -0.53
C TYR A 88 -4.28 0.37 0.76
N GLU A 89 -5.61 0.50 0.71
CA GLU A 89 -6.46 0.85 1.86
C GLU A 89 -5.95 2.11 2.59
N ILE A 90 -5.66 3.17 1.83
CA ILE A 90 -5.16 4.42 2.39
C ILE A 90 -6.33 5.19 3.00
N THR A 91 -6.36 5.27 4.33
CA THR A 91 -7.42 5.95 5.10
C THR A 91 -6.98 7.31 5.67
N GLU A 92 -5.68 7.61 5.63
CA GLU A 92 -5.07 8.80 6.21
C GLU A 92 -3.96 9.34 5.30
N PHE A 93 -3.78 10.66 5.30
CA PHE A 93 -2.74 11.34 4.56
C PHE A 93 -1.86 12.20 5.49
N PRO A 94 -0.56 12.33 5.20
CA PRO A 94 0.18 11.55 4.21
C PRO A 94 0.38 10.09 4.67
N THR A 95 0.53 9.16 3.73
CA THR A 95 0.91 7.76 4.01
C THR A 95 2.07 7.33 3.15
N LEU A 96 3.14 6.85 3.76
CA LEU A 96 4.30 6.29 3.09
C LEU A 96 4.27 4.76 3.15
N ILE A 97 4.42 4.13 2.00
CA ILE A 97 4.54 2.68 1.85
C ILE A 97 5.86 2.35 1.16
N ILE A 98 6.56 1.32 1.64
CA ILE A 98 7.66 0.70 0.91
C ILE A 98 7.30 -0.75 0.62
N LEU A 99 7.30 -1.07 -0.67
CA LEU A 99 7.03 -2.40 -1.19
C LEU A 99 8.34 -3.10 -1.56
N HIS A 100 8.38 -4.41 -1.37
CA HIS A 100 9.42 -5.28 -1.93
C HIS A 100 8.77 -6.57 -2.42
N ASN A 101 8.86 -6.84 -3.73
CA ASN A 101 8.22 -8.01 -4.36
C ASN A 101 6.72 -8.12 -4.02
N ASP A 102 5.98 -7.02 -4.22
CA ASP A 102 4.54 -6.86 -3.93
C ASP A 102 4.13 -6.90 -2.44
N ASP A 103 5.07 -7.17 -1.52
CA ASP A 103 4.81 -7.12 -0.10
C ASP A 103 5.06 -5.73 0.47
N ILE A 104 4.13 -5.22 1.28
CA ILE A 104 4.34 -4.03 2.11
C ILE A 104 5.32 -4.38 3.23
N LYS A 105 6.52 -3.77 3.21
CA LYS A 105 7.51 -3.87 4.28
C LYS A 105 7.33 -2.76 5.31
N ILE A 106 7.02 -1.55 4.83
CA ILE A 106 6.86 -0.36 5.68
C ILE A 106 5.53 0.29 5.36
N ARG A 107 4.80 0.68 6.41
CA ARG A 107 3.68 1.61 6.34
C ARG A 107 3.81 2.63 7.46
N VAL A 108 3.84 3.91 7.09
CA VAL A 108 3.93 5.04 8.01
C VAL A 108 2.85 6.03 7.60
N ALA A 109 1.88 6.30 8.47
CA ALA A 109 0.70 7.10 8.15
C ALA A 109 0.52 8.27 9.13
N GLY A 110 0.00 9.37 8.60
CA GLY A 110 -0.47 10.51 9.38
C GLY A 110 0.57 11.56 9.71
N ALA A 111 0.19 12.45 10.62
CA ALA A 111 0.96 13.63 11.01
C ALA A 111 2.10 13.29 12.01
N LEU A 112 3.12 12.58 11.53
CA LEU A 112 4.28 12.19 12.33
C LEU A 112 5.40 13.23 12.28
N LYS A 113 6.28 13.20 13.28
CA LYS A 113 7.50 14.02 13.29
C LYS A 113 8.56 13.39 12.40
N LYS A 114 9.40 14.21 11.77
CA LYS A 114 10.50 13.76 10.90
C LYS A 114 11.34 12.62 11.51
N HIS A 115 11.72 12.73 12.78
CA HIS A 115 12.55 11.72 13.43
C HIS A 115 11.85 10.38 13.62
N GLU A 116 10.54 10.36 13.84
CA GLU A 116 9.74 9.13 13.98
C GLU A 116 9.67 8.39 12.64
N ILE A 117 9.44 9.15 11.55
CA ILE A 117 9.46 8.63 10.18
C ILE A 117 10.85 8.07 9.87
N LEU A 118 11.91 8.83 10.14
CA LEU A 118 13.28 8.46 9.85
C LEU A 118 13.70 7.19 10.61
N GLN A 119 13.37 7.10 11.89
CA GLN A 119 13.66 5.94 12.71
C GLN A 119 12.97 4.69 12.17
N THR A 120 11.69 4.80 11.81
CA THR A 120 10.94 3.67 11.22
C THR A 120 11.56 3.20 9.91
N LEU A 121 11.98 4.13 9.05
CA LEU A 121 12.65 3.82 7.79
C LEU A 121 14.00 3.14 8.01
N GLU A 122 14.81 3.63 8.96
CA GLU A 122 16.11 3.03 9.27
C GLU A 122 15.97 1.61 9.82
N GLN A 123 15.05 1.41 10.75
CA GLN A 123 14.85 0.11 11.40
C GLN A 123 14.51 -0.99 10.39
N GLU A 124 13.69 -0.68 9.39
CA GLU A 124 13.20 -1.67 8.45
C GLU A 124 14.06 -1.77 7.17
N LEU A 125 14.73 -0.68 6.74
CA LEU A 125 15.60 -0.73 5.56
C LEU A 125 17.03 -1.22 5.85
N LEU A 126 17.47 -1.14 7.11
CA LEU A 126 18.83 -1.50 7.52
C LEU A 126 18.92 -2.81 8.33
N ASN A 127 17.79 -3.39 8.75
CA ASN A 127 17.73 -4.78 9.18
C ASN A 127 17.92 -5.73 7.99
#